data_AF-A0A4P7SYZ3-F1
#
_entry.id   AF-A0A4P7SYZ3-F1
#
_cell.length_a   1.000
_cell.length_b   1.000
_cell.length_c   1.000
_cell.angle_alpha   90.00
_cell.angle_beta   90.00
_cell.angle_gamma   90.00
#
_symmetry.space_group_name_H-M   'P 1'
#
loop_
_entity.id
_entity.type
_entity.pdbx_description
1 polymer ?
#
loop_
_entity_poly.entity_id
_entity_poly.type
_entity_poly.pdbx_seq_one_letter_code
_entity_poly.pdbx_strand_id
1 'polypeptide(L)'
;MMQHSLMSNEPSSSAPLSKPSSDSDAQVLEFRRPRGLERTPSLSLDQLGADEQDLGPLRGQVTEIIDAILAETGPEEAEVRDNLRRQVANHPGQPEKALLKHLLNLSAQQEETA
;
A
#
# COMPACT_ATOMS: atom_id res chain seq x y z
N MET A 1 0.73 -53.17 36.69
CA MET A 1 0.50 -52.39 35.45
C MET A 1 0.55 -50.92 35.82
N MET A 2 1.33 -50.14 35.08
CA MET A 2 1.59 -48.72 35.33
C MET A 2 0.31 -47.90 35.12
N GLN A 3 -0.05 -47.09 36.12
CA GLN A 3 -1.01 -45.99 35.92
C GLN A 3 -0.26 -44.68 36.21
N HIS A 4 -0.07 -43.95 35.13
CA HIS A 4 0.43 -42.59 35.02
C HIS A 4 -0.69 -41.63 35.42
N SER A 5 -0.40 -40.62 36.24
CA SER A 5 -1.05 -39.30 36.10
C SER A 5 -0.25 -38.22 36.82
N LEU A 6 0.18 -37.27 36.00
CA LEU A 6 0.96 -36.09 36.30
C LEU A 6 0.08 -34.97 36.88
N MET A 7 0.74 -34.10 37.66
CA MET A 7 0.37 -32.71 37.99
C MET A 7 -0.84 -32.58 38.93
N SER A 8 -0.85 -31.72 39.95
CA SER A 8 -0.37 -30.34 39.98
C SER A 8 -0.07 -29.90 41.41
N ASN A 9 0.96 -29.07 41.52
CA ASN A 9 1.28 -28.25 42.69
C ASN A 9 0.18 -27.22 42.93
N GLU A 10 -0.53 -27.31 44.05
CA GLU A 10 -1.49 -26.29 44.53
C GLU A 10 -0.75 -25.20 45.31
N PRO A 11 -0.81 -23.91 44.93
CA PRO A 11 -0.61 -22.83 45.87
C PRO A 11 -1.93 -22.42 46.52
N SER A 12 -1.89 -22.36 47.85
CA SER A 12 -2.93 -21.92 48.78
C SER A 12 -3.90 -20.85 48.30
N SER A 13 -5.18 -21.16 48.54
CA SER A 13 -6.31 -20.25 48.63
C SER A 13 -6.12 -19.19 49.73
N SER A 14 -6.20 -17.91 49.36
CA SER A 14 -6.63 -16.80 50.23
C SER A 14 -7.62 -15.94 49.44
N ALA A 15 -8.89 -16.04 49.81
CA ALA A 15 -10.01 -15.25 49.30
C ALA A 15 -9.95 -13.77 49.80
N PRO A 16 -10.96 -12.91 49.54
CA PRO A 16 -11.46 -12.43 48.25
C PRO A 16 -11.65 -10.88 48.21
N LEU A 17 -12.11 -10.40 47.05
CA LEU A 17 -13.00 -9.23 46.87
C LEU A 17 -12.36 -7.84 46.74
N SER A 18 -12.06 -7.47 45.49
CA SER A 18 -12.40 -6.13 44.98
C SER A 18 -12.80 -6.27 43.51
N LYS A 19 -13.96 -5.71 43.18
CA LYS A 19 -14.74 -5.82 41.94
C LYS A 19 -13.90 -5.52 40.68
N PRO A 20 -14.05 -6.24 39.56
CA PRO A 20 -13.83 -5.63 38.26
C PRO A 20 -15.08 -4.81 37.91
N SER A 21 -14.96 -3.48 37.98
CA SER A 21 -15.94 -2.61 37.35
C SER A 21 -15.83 -2.84 35.85
N SER A 22 -16.86 -3.49 35.32
CA SER A 22 -17.27 -3.42 33.93
C SER A 22 -17.18 -1.97 33.46
N ASP A 23 -16.27 -1.69 32.54
CA ASP A 23 -16.59 -0.87 31.38
C ASP A 23 -15.70 -1.26 30.21
N SER A 24 -16.34 -1.36 29.07
CA SER A 24 -15.82 -1.80 27.79
C SER A 24 -14.81 -0.78 27.27
N ASP A 25 -13.51 -1.08 27.33
CA ASP A 25 -12.53 -0.33 26.53
C ASP A 25 -12.00 -1.23 25.43
N ALA A 26 -12.73 -1.19 24.31
CA ALA A 26 -12.27 -1.70 23.05
C ALA A 26 -10.92 -1.05 22.75
N GLN A 27 -9.84 -1.82 22.83
CA GLN A 27 -8.56 -1.44 22.26
C GLN A 27 -8.69 -1.44 20.73
N VAL A 28 -9.35 -0.39 20.23
CA VAL A 28 -9.18 0.08 18.87
C VAL A 28 -7.76 0.62 18.83
N LEU A 29 -6.91 -0.01 18.03
CA LEU A 29 -5.61 0.52 17.65
C LEU A 29 -5.74 2.03 17.43
N GLU A 30 -5.09 2.80 18.30
CA GLU A 30 -4.84 4.23 18.19
C GLU A 30 -4.01 4.49 16.93
N PHE A 31 -4.68 4.42 15.77
CA PHE A 31 -4.22 5.01 14.54
C PHE A 31 -4.26 6.51 14.79
N ARG A 32 -3.12 7.07 15.23
CA ARG A 32 -2.90 8.49 15.44
C ARG A 32 -3.38 9.24 14.19
N ARG A 33 -4.61 9.72 14.25
CA ARG A 33 -5.30 10.45 13.20
C ARG A 33 -4.92 11.92 13.38
N PRO A 34 -4.18 12.57 12.47
CA PRO A 34 -4.15 14.02 12.48
C PRO A 34 -5.53 14.51 12.04
N ARG A 35 -6.29 15.06 12.99
CA ARG A 35 -7.49 15.83 12.73
C ARG A 35 -7.09 17.27 12.40
N GLY A 36 -7.48 17.71 11.20
CA GLY A 36 -7.72 19.11 10.87
C GLY A 36 -6.55 19.83 10.20
N LEU A 37 -6.65 20.06 8.89
CA LEU A 37 -7.12 21.35 8.38
C LEU A 37 -7.32 21.25 6.86
N GLU A 38 -8.51 21.63 6.44
CA GLU A 38 -8.91 21.92 5.06
C GLU A 38 -7.81 22.70 4.31
N ARG A 39 -7.12 22.03 3.39
CA ARG A 39 -6.52 22.66 2.22
C ARG A 39 -6.85 21.77 1.05
N THR A 40 -7.95 22.07 0.38
CA THR A 40 -8.04 21.81 -1.04
C THR A 40 -6.97 22.69 -1.69
N PRO A 41 -5.87 22.14 -2.25
CA PRO A 41 -5.16 22.91 -3.24
C PRO A 41 -6.11 22.99 -4.43
N SER A 42 -6.68 24.16 -4.67
CA SER A 42 -7.12 24.52 -6.01
C SER A 42 -5.92 24.21 -6.92
N LEU A 43 -6.03 23.14 -7.70
CA LEU A 43 -5.01 22.72 -8.63
C LEU A 43 -4.95 23.80 -9.71
N SER A 44 -4.17 24.85 -9.46
CA SER A 44 -3.77 25.80 -10.48
C SER A 44 -2.96 25.01 -11.49
N LEU A 45 -3.59 24.68 -12.62
CA LEU A 45 -3.01 23.98 -13.76
C LEU A 45 -1.72 24.66 -14.27
N ASP A 46 -1.52 25.94 -13.94
CA ASP A 46 -0.34 26.76 -14.24
C ASP A 46 0.85 26.63 -13.26
N GLN A 47 0.75 25.89 -12.15
CA GLN A 47 1.88 25.68 -11.21
C GLN A 47 2.70 24.39 -11.46
N LEU A 48 2.33 23.58 -12.45
CA LEU A 48 3.08 22.39 -12.90
C LEU A 48 4.37 22.72 -13.68
N GLY A 49 4.88 23.95 -13.54
CA GLY A 49 6.08 24.46 -14.21
C GLY A 49 7.28 24.73 -13.29
N ALA A 50 7.18 24.43 -11.99
CA ALA A 50 8.30 24.41 -11.07
C ALA A 50 8.55 22.94 -10.65
N ASP A 51 9.81 22.53 -10.60
CA ASP A 51 10.26 21.27 -10.01
C ASP A 51 10.21 19.98 -10.86
N GLU A 52 10.82 19.98 -12.06
CA GLU A 52 11.42 18.72 -12.58
C GLU A 52 12.46 18.14 -11.57
N GLN A 53 12.94 18.98 -10.64
CA GLN A 53 13.90 18.69 -9.57
C GLN A 53 13.30 18.02 -8.31
N ASP A 54 12.01 18.23 -7.96
CA ASP A 54 11.38 17.68 -6.74
C ASP A 54 10.42 16.51 -7.04
N LEU A 55 10.56 15.89 -8.21
CA LEU A 55 9.85 14.64 -8.51
C LEU A 55 10.48 13.43 -7.81
N GLY A 56 11.49 13.60 -6.95
CA GLY A 56 12.21 12.51 -6.29
C GLY A 56 11.29 11.48 -5.61
N PRO A 57 10.38 11.90 -4.71
CA PRO A 57 9.43 11.00 -4.06
C PRO A 57 8.48 10.32 -5.06
N LEU A 58 7.98 11.07 -6.04
CA LEU A 58 7.09 10.52 -7.09
C LEU A 58 7.83 9.51 -7.97
N ARG A 59 9.06 9.80 -8.35
CA ARG A 59 9.93 8.94 -9.18
C ARG A 59 10.19 7.61 -8.47
N GLY A 60 10.42 7.65 -7.15
CA GLY A 60 10.54 6.46 -6.31
C GLY A 60 9.26 5.63 -6.34
N GLN A 61 8.13 6.26 -6.05
CA GLN A 61 6.83 5.57 -6.05
C GLN A 61 6.47 4.97 -7.42
N VAL A 62 6.71 5.70 -8.51
CA VAL A 62 6.44 5.19 -9.86
C VAL A 62 7.34 4.01 -10.18
N THR A 63 8.61 4.04 -9.76
CA THR A 63 9.54 2.92 -9.96
C THR A 63 9.02 1.66 -9.24
N GLU A 64 8.56 1.80 -7.99
CA GLU A 64 7.98 0.67 -7.24
C GLU A 64 6.73 0.09 -7.93
N ILE A 65 5.87 0.95 -8.50
CA ILE A 65 4.69 0.49 -9.25
C ILE A 65 5.11 -0.27 -10.50
N ILE A 66 6.06 0.26 -11.28
CA ILE A 66 6.58 -0.39 -12.49
C ILE A 66 7.17 -1.76 -12.13
N ASP A 67 7.98 -1.83 -11.08
CA ASP A 67 8.61 -3.07 -10.64
C ASP A 67 7.57 -4.11 -10.20
N ALA A 68 6.52 -3.68 -9.48
CA ALA A 68 5.43 -4.56 -9.07
C ALA A 68 4.68 -5.14 -10.28
N ILE A 69 4.35 -4.31 -11.27
CA ILE A 69 3.69 -4.76 -12.52
C ILE A 69 4.58 -5.73 -13.30
N LEU A 70 5.89 -5.45 -13.38
CA LEU A 70 6.82 -6.30 -14.11
C LEU A 70 7.14 -7.62 -13.39
N ALA A 71 7.02 -7.65 -12.06
CA ALA A 71 7.21 -8.84 -11.22
C ALA A 71 6.03 -9.81 -11.26
N GLU A 72 4.83 -9.33 -11.61
CA GLU A 72 3.68 -10.19 -11.81
C GLU A 72 3.96 -11.25 -12.89
N THR A 73 3.45 -12.48 -12.73
CA THR A 73 3.71 -13.61 -13.65
C THR A 73 2.48 -14.09 -14.40
N GLY A 74 1.35 -13.38 -14.30
CA GLY A 74 0.11 -13.73 -14.98
C GLY A 74 0.26 -13.72 -16.51
N PRO A 75 -0.26 -14.72 -17.23
CA PRO A 75 -0.18 -14.76 -18.69
C PRO A 75 -1.10 -13.76 -19.38
N GLU A 76 -2.19 -13.34 -18.72
CA GLU A 76 -3.21 -12.43 -19.24
C GLU A 76 -2.64 -11.05 -19.60
N GLU A 77 -1.68 -10.57 -18.81
CA GLU A 77 -1.07 -9.24 -18.98
C GLU A 77 0.36 -9.31 -19.54
N ALA A 78 0.74 -10.42 -20.20
CA ALA A 78 2.10 -10.57 -20.73
C ALA A 78 2.44 -9.49 -21.79
N GLU A 79 1.52 -9.21 -22.71
CA GLU A 79 1.71 -8.19 -23.75
C GLU A 79 1.76 -6.77 -23.16
N VAL A 80 0.92 -6.50 -22.16
CA VAL A 80 0.89 -5.25 -21.41
C VAL A 80 2.25 -5.00 -20.73
N ARG A 81 2.81 -6.02 -20.05
CA ARG A 81 4.13 -5.94 -19.43
C ARG A 81 5.25 -5.74 -20.44
N ASP A 82 5.19 -6.38 -21.59
CA ASP A 82 6.18 -6.17 -22.65
C ASP A 82 6.11 -4.76 -23.24
N ASN A 83 4.91 -4.18 -23.36
CA ASN A 83 4.76 -2.77 -23.72
C ASN A 83 5.39 -1.86 -22.67
N LEU A 84 5.12 -2.11 -21.38
CA LEU A 84 5.70 -1.33 -20.27
C LEU A 84 7.23 -1.38 -20.29
N ARG A 85 7.84 -2.58 -20.47
CA ARG A 85 9.30 -2.74 -20.60
C ARG A 85 9.87 -1.86 -21.71
N ARG A 86 9.19 -1.81 -22.87
CA ARG A 86 9.59 -0.94 -23.98
C ARG A 86 9.51 0.54 -23.60
N GLN A 87 8.45 0.97 -22.91
CA GLN A 87 8.34 2.36 -22.47
C GLN A 87 9.46 2.73 -21.47
N VAL A 88 9.77 1.85 -20.51
CA VAL A 88 10.85 2.07 -19.55
C VAL A 88 12.20 2.22 -20.27
N ALA A 89 12.49 1.36 -21.24
CA ALA A 89 13.72 1.45 -22.04
C ALA A 89 13.81 2.75 -22.86
N ASN A 90 12.67 3.27 -23.34
CA ASN A 90 12.61 4.51 -24.13
C ASN A 90 12.67 5.78 -23.27
N HIS A 91 12.46 5.69 -21.95
CA HIS A 91 12.43 6.82 -21.02
C HIS A 91 13.39 6.61 -19.84
N PRO A 92 14.72 6.51 -20.10
CA PRO A 92 15.70 6.26 -19.06
C PRO A 92 15.72 7.41 -18.05
N GLY A 93 15.73 7.04 -16.77
CA GLY A 93 15.73 8.00 -15.67
C GLY A 93 14.45 8.82 -15.58
N GLN A 94 13.37 8.44 -16.28
CA GLN A 94 12.05 9.11 -16.30
C GLN A 94 10.90 8.09 -16.23
N PRO A 95 10.83 7.26 -15.16
CA PRO A 95 9.80 6.24 -14.99
C PRO A 95 8.37 6.81 -15.00
N GLU A 96 8.16 8.03 -14.51
CA GLU A 96 6.88 8.76 -14.58
C GLU A 96 6.38 8.96 -16.01
N LYS A 97 7.28 9.27 -16.96
CA LYS A 97 6.92 9.40 -18.38
C LYS A 97 6.66 8.04 -19.01
N ALA A 98 7.44 7.03 -18.65
CA ALA A 98 7.23 5.65 -19.10
C ALA A 98 5.85 5.14 -18.68
N LEU A 99 5.49 5.28 -17.40
CA LEU A 99 4.21 4.83 -16.86
C LEU A 99 3.04 5.63 -17.44
N LEU A 100 3.16 6.96 -17.56
CA LEU A 100 2.12 7.77 -18.19
C LEU A 100 1.85 7.32 -19.63
N LYS A 101 2.91 7.14 -20.44
CA LYS A 101 2.76 6.70 -21.82
C LYS A 101 2.15 5.30 -21.92
N HIS A 102 2.51 4.41 -20.99
CA HIS A 102 1.92 3.10 -20.89
C HIS A 102 0.40 3.15 -20.59
N LEU A 103 -0.01 3.92 -19.57
CA LEU A 103 -1.42 4.07 -19.20
C LEU A 103 -2.27 4.66 -20.32
N LEU A 104 -1.74 5.66 -21.04
CA LEU A 104 -2.42 6.24 -22.21
C LEU A 104 -2.61 5.23 -23.36
N ASN A 105 -1.67 4.31 -23.54
CA ASN A 105 -1.81 3.26 -24.55
C ASN A 105 -2.89 2.25 -24.11
N LEU A 106 -2.96 1.90 -22.82
CA LEU A 106 -3.98 0.99 -22.29
C LEU A 106 -5.39 1.58 -22.42
N SER A 107 -5.56 2.86 -22.13
CA SER A 107 -6.86 3.52 -22.27
C SER A 107 -7.34 3.54 -23.74
N ALA A 108 -6.41 3.74 -24.68
CA ALA A 108 -6.74 3.70 -26.11
C ALA A 108 -7.17 2.30 -26.58
N GLN A 109 -6.59 1.24 -26.01
CA GLN A 109 -6.97 -0.14 -26.32
C GLN A 109 -8.35 -0.52 -25.73
N GLN A 110 -8.74 0.07 -24.61
CA GLN A 110 -10.06 -0.19 -24.01
C GLN A 110 -11.21 0.42 -24.81
N GLU A 111 -11.04 1.61 -25.42
CA GLU A 111 -12.06 2.24 -26.27
C GLU A 111 -12.38 1.45 -27.55
N GLU A 112 -11.43 0.67 -28.07
CA GLU A 112 -11.64 -0.16 -29.27
C GLU A 112 -12.46 -1.43 -28.98
N THR A 113 -12.59 -1.80 -27.69
CA THR A 113 -13.32 -3.00 -27.24
C THR A 113 -14.72 -2.73 -26.69
N ALA A 114 -15.18 -1.48 -26.73
CA ALA A 114 -16.46 -1.02 -26.16
C ALA A 114 -17.60 -0.90 -27.19
#